data_AF-A0AAW0XAC7-F1
#
_entry.id   AF-A0AAW0XAC7-F1
#
_cell.length_a   1.000
_cell.length_b   1.000
_cell.length_c   1.000
_cell.angle_alpha   90.00
_cell.angle_beta   90.00
_cell.angle_gamma   90.00
#
_symmetry.space_group_name_H-M   'P 1'
#
loop_
_entity.id
_entity.type
_entity.pdbx_description
1 polymer ?
#
loop_
_entity_poly.entity_id
_entity_poly.type
_entity_poly.pdbx_seq_one_letter_code
_entity_poly.pdbx_strand_id
1 'polypeptide(L)'
;VIKNGYLLACSPINIACIEREVHSIAGADIKTLVASTPRILTIPYHHLLQLNTILKDLGVTPAALRAIPKIHNLHPKTLQDRISFLREVPVLDALSSHPRALHLLFRYKVVTSRLEFLHKVKKTDAVPSLSTLLGSESNFHRYITVGNQKHSRNDVITCLATDMNESKSTIKDALHFQAWEQHPTVISVRQ
;
A
#
# COMPACT_ATOMS: atom_id res chain seq x y z
N VAL A 1 26.22 -16.81 0.65
CA VAL A 1 26.92 -15.78 1.46
C VAL A 1 27.31 -14.55 0.64
N ILE A 2 27.92 -14.69 -0.55
CA ILE A 2 28.40 -13.55 -1.37
C ILE A 2 27.33 -12.47 -1.65
N LYS A 3 26.07 -12.86 -1.93
CA LYS A 3 24.96 -11.91 -2.17
C LYS A 3 24.44 -11.19 -0.90
N ASN A 4 24.72 -11.72 0.28
CA ASN A 4 24.23 -11.21 1.57
C ASN A 4 25.41 -11.01 2.55
N GLY A 5 26.53 -10.45 2.09
CA GLY A 5 27.74 -10.28 2.90
C GLY A 5 27.52 -9.45 4.17
N TYR A 6 26.50 -8.56 4.17
CA TYR A 6 26.06 -7.81 5.35
C TYR A 6 25.65 -8.69 6.54
N LEU A 7 25.29 -9.96 6.31
CA LEU A 7 24.95 -10.90 7.39
C LEU A 7 26.15 -11.28 8.26
N LEU A 8 27.38 -11.16 7.73
CA LEU A 8 28.59 -11.42 8.50
C LEU A 8 28.83 -10.37 9.59
N ALA A 9 28.23 -9.18 9.43
CA ALA A 9 28.30 -8.10 10.41
C ALA A 9 27.13 -8.13 11.41
N CYS A 10 26.21 -9.09 11.33
CA CYS A 10 25.10 -9.20 12.26
C CYS A 10 25.59 -9.65 13.65
N SER A 11 24.97 -9.09 14.69
CA SER A 11 25.20 -9.56 16.07
C SER A 11 24.60 -10.96 16.26
N PRO A 12 25.40 -11.97 16.67
CA PRO A 12 24.89 -13.30 16.97
C PRO A 12 23.84 -13.31 18.07
N ILE A 13 23.99 -12.41 19.05
CA ILE A 13 23.03 -12.24 20.16
C ILE A 13 21.68 -11.79 19.59
N ASN A 14 21.68 -10.83 18.66
CA ASN A 14 20.44 -10.36 18.05
C ASN A 14 19.75 -11.48 17.26
N ILE A 15 20.51 -12.28 16.49
CA ILE A 15 19.95 -13.41 15.75
C ILE A 15 19.31 -14.44 16.70
N ALA A 16 19.99 -14.78 17.80
CA ALA A 16 19.46 -15.69 18.81
C ALA A 16 18.18 -15.14 19.46
N CYS A 17 18.12 -13.84 19.76
CA CYS A 17 16.90 -13.21 20.27
C CYS A 17 15.77 -13.20 19.23
N ILE A 18 16.07 -12.98 17.95
CA ILE A 18 15.07 -13.06 16.87
C ILE A 18 14.47 -14.47 16.82
N GLU A 19 15.31 -15.51 16.83
CA GLU A 19 14.86 -16.89 16.79
C GLU A 19 14.00 -17.25 18.00
N ARG A 20 14.39 -16.80 19.20
CA ARG A 20 13.70 -17.13 20.45
C ARG A 20 12.40 -16.33 20.66
N GLU A 21 12.37 -15.06 20.28
CA GLU A 21 11.29 -14.15 20.67
C GLU A 21 10.37 -13.78 19.49
N VAL A 22 10.91 -13.67 18.27
CA VAL A 22 10.17 -13.22 17.09
C VAL A 22 9.71 -14.43 16.27
N HIS A 23 8.62 -15.07 16.70
CA HIS A 23 8.08 -16.26 16.02
C HIS A 23 7.37 -15.92 14.70
N SER A 24 6.66 -14.78 14.66
CA SER A 24 5.91 -14.34 13.47
C SER A 24 5.83 -12.83 13.37
N ILE A 25 5.75 -12.32 12.14
CA ILE A 25 5.50 -10.91 11.83
C ILE A 25 4.22 -10.82 11.01
N ALA A 26 3.21 -10.11 11.50
CA ALA A 26 1.87 -10.01 10.90
C ALA A 26 1.27 -11.39 10.51
N GLY A 27 1.54 -12.41 11.34
CA GLY A 27 1.10 -13.79 11.13
C GLY A 27 1.93 -14.61 10.12
N ALA A 28 2.94 -14.02 9.48
CA ALA A 28 3.88 -14.77 8.66
C ALA A 28 5.04 -15.32 9.51
N ASP A 29 5.41 -16.57 9.28
CA ASP A 29 6.53 -17.23 9.98
C ASP A 29 7.85 -16.53 9.68
N ILE A 30 8.62 -16.24 10.74
CA ILE A 30 9.90 -15.54 10.64
C ILE A 30 10.90 -16.29 9.74
N LYS A 31 10.90 -17.63 9.76
CA LYS A 31 11.86 -18.43 8.97
C LYS A 31 11.60 -18.25 7.47
N THR A 32 10.34 -18.23 7.07
CA THR A 32 9.94 -17.96 5.68
C THR A 32 10.28 -16.52 5.25
N LEU A 33 10.15 -15.56 6.16
CA LEU A 33 10.49 -14.16 5.90
C LEU A 33 12.01 -13.95 5.80
N VAL A 34 12.80 -14.62 6.61
CA VAL A 34 14.27 -14.58 6.54
C VAL A 34 14.78 -15.22 5.25
N ALA A 35 14.17 -16.32 4.80
CA ALA A 35 14.55 -16.98 3.55
C ALA A 35 14.33 -16.07 2.32
N SER A 36 13.22 -15.32 2.31
CA SER A 36 12.90 -14.37 1.22
C SER A 36 13.61 -13.03 1.36
N THR A 37 13.80 -12.55 2.60
CA THR A 37 14.41 -11.25 2.92
C THR A 37 15.39 -11.38 4.09
N PRO A 38 16.63 -11.85 3.83
CA PRO A 38 17.62 -12.12 4.88
C PRO A 38 18.02 -10.88 5.69
N ARG A 39 17.82 -9.69 5.13
CA ARG A 39 18.07 -8.40 5.79
C ARG A 39 17.33 -8.25 7.12
N ILE A 40 16.22 -8.94 7.35
CA ILE A 40 15.51 -8.93 8.65
C ILE A 40 16.44 -9.25 9.83
N LEU A 41 17.43 -10.11 9.64
CA LEU A 41 18.39 -10.49 10.68
C LEU A 41 19.31 -9.35 11.13
N THR A 42 19.43 -8.29 10.31
CA THR A 42 20.21 -7.09 10.64
C THR A 42 19.46 -6.14 11.58
N ILE A 43 18.15 -6.35 11.75
CA ILE A 43 17.27 -5.45 12.49
C ILE A 43 17.23 -5.88 13.96
N PRO A 44 17.31 -4.95 14.92
CA PRO A 44 17.17 -5.29 16.34
C PRO A 44 15.86 -6.03 16.63
N TYR A 45 15.92 -7.12 17.41
CA TYR A 45 14.75 -7.97 17.67
C TYR A 45 13.56 -7.19 18.27
N HIS A 46 13.82 -6.24 19.17
CA HIS A 46 12.78 -5.41 19.79
C HIS A 46 12.07 -4.51 18.77
N HIS A 47 12.77 -4.05 17.71
CA HIS A 47 12.12 -3.34 16.61
C HIS A 47 11.18 -4.25 15.83
N LEU A 48 11.56 -5.51 15.61
CA LEU A 48 10.69 -6.48 14.93
C LEU A 48 9.44 -6.79 15.76
N LEU A 49 9.56 -6.86 17.09
CA LEU A 49 8.41 -7.01 17.99
C LEU A 49 7.45 -5.80 17.90
N GLN A 50 7.98 -4.58 17.93
CA GLN A 50 7.18 -3.36 17.76
C GLN A 50 6.54 -3.26 16.38
N LEU A 51 7.26 -3.64 15.31
CA LEU A 51 6.68 -3.69 13.97
C LEU A 51 5.54 -4.71 13.90
N ASN A 52 5.69 -5.86 14.56
CA ASN A 52 4.65 -6.88 14.59
C ASN A 52 3.36 -6.37 15.24
N THR A 53 3.46 -5.64 16.35
CA THR A 53 2.27 -5.05 16.99
C THR A 53 1.60 -4.04 16.08
N ILE A 54 2.36 -3.08 15.54
CA ILE A 54 1.83 -2.05 14.64
C ILE A 54 1.15 -2.67 13.40
N LEU A 55 1.77 -3.68 12.79
CA LEU A 55 1.22 -4.33 11.60
C LEU A 55 -0.03 -5.16 11.92
N LYS A 56 -0.10 -5.78 13.10
CA LYS A 56 -1.32 -6.48 13.55
C LYS A 56 -2.45 -5.51 13.81
N ASP A 57 -2.18 -4.38 14.45
CA ASP A 57 -3.18 -3.34 14.74
C ASP A 57 -3.77 -2.73 13.46
N LEU A 58 -2.98 -2.70 12.39
CA LEU A 58 -3.41 -2.30 11.05
C LEU A 58 -4.16 -3.40 10.28
N GLY A 59 -4.36 -4.59 10.86
CA GLY A 59 -5.02 -5.71 10.19
C GLY A 59 -4.23 -6.29 9.02
N VAL A 60 -2.90 -6.13 9.00
CA VAL A 60 -2.06 -6.62 7.89
C VAL A 60 -2.05 -8.15 7.88
N THR A 61 -2.47 -8.72 6.76
CA THR A 61 -2.43 -10.17 6.55
C THR A 61 -1.05 -10.65 6.10
N PRO A 62 -0.69 -11.93 6.31
CA PRO A 62 0.57 -12.51 5.82
C PRO A 62 0.74 -12.36 4.29
N ALA A 63 -0.37 -12.42 3.55
CA ALA A 63 -0.37 -12.24 2.10
C ALA A 63 -0.02 -10.79 1.70
N ALA A 64 -0.61 -9.81 2.38
CA ALA A 64 -0.32 -8.40 2.16
C ALA A 64 1.13 -8.05 2.55
N LEU A 65 1.65 -8.63 3.63
CA LEU A 65 3.04 -8.47 4.05
C LEU A 65 4.02 -8.97 2.97
N ARG A 66 3.75 -10.12 2.36
CA ARG A 66 4.58 -10.67 1.27
C ARG A 66 4.54 -9.82 0.00
N ALA A 67 3.41 -9.19 -0.30
CA ALA A 67 3.26 -8.31 -1.46
C ALA A 67 4.07 -7.00 -1.33
N ILE A 68 4.45 -6.61 -0.10
CA ILE A 68 5.20 -5.39 0.19
C ILE A 68 6.52 -5.77 0.87
N PRO A 69 7.46 -6.36 0.10
CA PRO A 69 8.78 -6.65 0.63
C PRO A 69 9.43 -5.35 1.08
N LYS A 70 10.06 -5.37 2.26
CA LYS A 70 10.79 -4.27 2.92
C LYS A 70 10.03 -3.44 3.94
N ILE A 71 8.73 -3.65 4.21
CA ILE A 71 8.07 -2.91 5.30
C ILE A 71 8.76 -3.16 6.65
N HIS A 72 9.30 -4.36 6.85
CA HIS A 72 10.09 -4.75 8.02
C HIS A 72 11.39 -3.94 8.17
N ASN A 73 11.92 -3.34 7.10
CA ASN A 73 13.14 -2.53 7.16
C ASN A 73 12.89 -1.09 7.61
N LEU A 74 11.62 -0.69 7.77
CA LEU A 74 11.30 0.62 8.32
C LEU A 74 11.50 0.60 9.83
N HIS A 75 12.02 1.69 10.37
CA HIS A 75 12.05 1.88 11.81
C HIS A 75 10.60 1.95 12.35
N PRO A 76 10.27 1.33 13.50
CA PRO A 76 8.93 1.38 14.09
C PRO A 76 8.36 2.79 14.18
N LYS A 77 9.17 3.74 14.68
CA LYS A 77 8.83 5.17 14.72
C LYS A 77 8.47 5.74 13.35
N THR A 78 9.27 5.47 12.31
CA THR A 78 8.97 5.94 10.94
C THR A 78 7.66 5.35 10.42
N LEU A 79 7.35 4.09 10.76
CA LEU A 79 6.08 3.50 10.37
C LEU A 79 4.91 4.20 11.07
N GLN A 80 5.03 4.48 12.38
CA GLN A 80 4.03 5.23 13.15
C GLN A 80 3.84 6.65 12.60
N ASP A 81 4.91 7.41 12.37
CA ASP A 81 4.84 8.77 11.83
C ASP A 81 4.09 8.80 10.49
N ARG A 82 4.35 7.81 9.62
CA ARG A 82 3.66 7.68 8.34
C ARG A 82 2.18 7.31 8.51
N ILE A 83 1.85 6.44 9.45
CA ILE A 83 0.46 6.08 9.76
C ILE A 83 -0.30 7.31 10.27
N SER A 84 0.28 8.07 11.21
CA SER A 84 -0.31 9.29 11.75
C SER A 84 -0.59 10.30 10.62
N PHE A 85 0.38 10.55 9.75
CA PHE A 85 0.17 11.41 8.59
C PHE A 85 -0.95 10.91 7.66
N LEU A 86 -1.05 9.60 7.39
CA LEU A 86 -2.13 9.07 6.56
C LEU A 86 -3.50 9.27 7.21
N ARG A 87 -3.60 9.23 8.55
CA ARG A 87 -4.83 9.50 9.29
C ARG A 87 -5.20 10.98 9.33
N GLU A 88 -4.20 11.86 9.35
CA GLU A 88 -4.40 13.32 9.32
C GLU A 88 -4.98 13.81 7.99
N VAL A 89 -4.74 13.08 6.89
CA VAL A 89 -5.29 13.39 5.58
C VAL A 89 -6.59 12.60 5.38
N PRO A 90 -7.79 13.24 5.44
CA PRO A 90 -9.07 12.51 5.42
C PRO A 90 -9.24 11.59 4.21
N VAL A 91 -8.71 12.03 3.07
CA VAL A 91 -8.67 11.26 1.82
C VAL A 91 -7.93 9.93 1.96
N LEU A 92 -6.81 9.93 2.68
CA LEU A 92 -5.98 8.74 2.85
C LEU A 92 -6.52 7.85 3.99
N ASP A 93 -7.14 8.46 5.00
CA ASP A 93 -7.78 7.73 6.09
C ASP A 93 -8.97 6.90 5.59
N ALA A 94 -9.80 7.47 4.71
CA ALA A 94 -10.88 6.72 4.04
C ALA A 94 -10.37 5.52 3.21
N LEU A 95 -9.11 5.57 2.78
CA LEU A 95 -8.46 4.51 2.00
C LEU A 95 -7.69 3.52 2.88
N SER A 96 -7.62 3.72 4.20
CA SER A 96 -6.86 2.88 5.14
C SER A 96 -7.30 1.42 5.16
N SER A 97 -8.59 1.16 4.90
CA SER A 97 -9.20 -0.17 4.79
C SER A 97 -8.84 -0.91 3.50
N HIS A 98 -8.31 -0.21 2.49
CA HIS A 98 -8.02 -0.81 1.20
C HIS A 98 -6.76 -1.69 1.27
N PRO A 99 -6.70 -2.88 0.64
CA PRO A 99 -5.50 -3.75 0.66
C PRO A 99 -4.22 -3.07 0.16
N ARG A 100 -4.39 -2.09 -0.74
CA ARG A 100 -3.28 -1.27 -1.28
C ARG A 100 -2.87 -0.09 -0.39
N ALA A 101 -3.57 0.18 0.72
CA ALA A 101 -3.25 1.27 1.65
C ALA A 101 -1.84 1.14 2.22
N LEU A 102 -1.40 -0.10 2.49
CA LEU A 102 -0.04 -0.37 2.95
C LEU A 102 1.03 0.07 1.94
N HIS A 103 0.71 0.12 0.64
CA HIS A 103 1.63 0.67 -0.36
C HIS A 103 1.79 2.19 -0.23
N LEU A 104 0.83 2.90 0.36
CA LEU A 104 0.97 4.33 0.67
C LEU A 104 2.06 4.55 1.73
N LEU A 105 2.08 3.72 2.77
CA LEU A 105 3.12 3.74 3.80
C LEU A 105 4.49 3.47 3.19
N PHE A 106 4.61 2.55 2.24
CA PHE A 106 5.87 2.26 1.56
C PHE A 106 6.30 3.40 0.63
N ARG A 107 5.39 3.90 -0.20
CA ARG A 107 5.64 4.97 -1.18
C ARG A 107 5.41 6.37 -0.61
N TYR A 108 5.50 6.52 0.70
CA TYR A 108 5.17 7.74 1.44
C TYR A 108 5.69 9.01 0.77
N LYS A 109 7.01 9.09 0.48
CA LYS A 109 7.62 10.27 -0.16
C LYS A 109 6.99 10.65 -1.50
N VAL A 110 6.63 9.66 -2.31
CA VAL A 110 6.00 9.91 -3.61
C VAL A 110 4.55 10.35 -3.41
N VAL A 111 3.83 9.72 -2.49
CA VAL A 111 2.45 10.07 -2.17
C VAL A 111 2.36 11.49 -1.62
N THR A 112 3.21 11.86 -0.65
CA THR A 112 3.22 13.21 -0.07
C THR A 112 3.56 14.27 -1.10
N SER A 113 4.62 14.06 -1.89
CA SER A 113 5.01 15.00 -2.95
C SER A 113 3.90 15.20 -3.98
N ARG A 114 3.21 14.12 -4.37
CA ARG A 114 2.08 14.18 -5.30
C ARG A 114 0.87 14.89 -4.70
N LEU A 115 0.56 14.67 -3.42
CA LEU A 115 -0.52 15.37 -2.73
C LEU A 115 -0.23 16.87 -2.61
N GLU A 116 0.97 17.24 -2.18
CA GLU A 116 1.41 18.64 -2.13
C GLU A 116 1.33 19.32 -3.49
N PHE A 117 1.73 18.61 -4.56
CA PHE A 117 1.63 19.12 -5.91
C PHE A 117 0.18 19.32 -6.35
N LEU A 118 -0.69 18.33 -6.11
CA LEU A 118 -2.11 18.43 -6.46
C LEU A 118 -2.82 19.55 -5.69
N HIS A 119 -2.50 19.73 -4.41
CA HIS A 119 -3.00 20.83 -3.59
C HIS A 119 -2.60 22.19 -4.17
N LYS A 120 -1.35 22.34 -4.62
CA LYS A 120 -0.84 23.58 -5.22
C LYS A 120 -1.43 23.89 -6.60
N VAL A 121 -1.49 22.90 -7.48
CA VAL A 121 -1.80 23.11 -8.90
C VAL A 121 -3.30 23.13 -9.18
N LYS A 122 -4.05 22.27 -8.49
CA LYS A 122 -5.41 21.96 -8.90
C LYS A 122 -6.48 22.63 -8.04
N LYS A 123 -6.11 23.19 -6.87
CA LYS A 123 -7.03 23.80 -5.87
C LYS A 123 -8.33 23.00 -5.69
N THR A 124 -8.28 21.69 -5.92
CA THR A 124 -9.48 20.86 -6.00
C THR A 124 -9.57 20.09 -4.70
N ASP A 125 -10.71 20.21 -4.04
CA ASP A 125 -11.13 19.33 -2.94
C ASP A 125 -11.41 17.90 -3.44
N ALA A 126 -11.21 17.62 -4.73
CA ALA A 126 -11.42 16.33 -5.35
C ALA A 126 -10.34 15.33 -4.91
N VAL A 127 -10.80 14.26 -4.25
CA VAL A 127 -10.05 13.11 -3.74
C VAL A 127 -9.30 12.40 -4.88
N PRO A 128 -7.95 12.47 -4.97
CA PRO A 128 -7.21 11.70 -5.96
C PRO A 128 -7.31 10.19 -5.65
N SER A 129 -7.56 9.38 -6.69
CA SER A 129 -7.62 7.92 -6.53
C SER A 129 -6.27 7.32 -6.14
N LEU A 130 -6.30 6.16 -5.48
CA LEU A 130 -5.10 5.38 -5.15
C LEU A 130 -4.24 5.07 -6.38
N SER A 131 -4.86 4.86 -7.54
CA SER A 131 -4.16 4.58 -8.81
C SER A 131 -3.36 5.78 -9.31
N THR A 132 -3.81 7.01 -9.03
CA THR A 132 -3.08 8.23 -9.33
C THR A 132 -1.91 8.43 -8.37
N LEU A 133 -2.14 8.25 -7.06
CA LEU A 133 -1.10 8.41 -6.03
C LEU A 133 -0.01 7.32 -6.13
N LEU A 134 -0.42 6.06 -6.32
CA LEU A 134 0.46 4.90 -6.44
C LEU A 134 0.81 4.57 -7.90
N GLY A 135 0.44 5.41 -8.87
CA GLY A 135 0.74 5.18 -10.29
C GLY A 135 2.21 5.40 -10.65
N SER A 136 2.56 5.12 -11.91
CA SER A 136 3.82 5.55 -12.52
C SER A 136 3.86 7.07 -12.67
N GLU A 137 5.05 7.65 -12.87
CA GLU A 137 5.19 9.09 -13.16
C GLU A 137 4.43 9.51 -14.41
N SER A 138 4.46 8.69 -15.46
CA SER A 138 3.70 8.94 -16.70
C SER A 138 2.19 9.00 -16.46
N ASN A 139 1.64 8.08 -15.64
CA ASN A 139 0.22 8.10 -15.29
C ASN A 139 -0.14 9.32 -14.45
N PHE A 140 0.73 9.73 -13.53
CA PHE A 140 0.51 10.92 -12.70
C PHE A 140 0.57 12.20 -13.52
N HIS A 141 1.57 12.36 -14.39
CA HIS A 141 1.66 13.50 -15.30
C HIS A 141 0.43 13.55 -16.21
N ARG A 142 0.04 12.43 -16.83
CA ARG A 142 -1.16 12.37 -17.66
C ARG A 142 -2.43 12.79 -16.89
N TYR A 143 -2.58 12.41 -15.62
CA TYR A 143 -3.69 12.87 -14.77
C TYR A 143 -3.69 14.38 -14.53
N ILE A 144 -2.49 14.97 -14.40
CA ILE A 144 -2.32 16.42 -14.26
C ILE A 144 -2.69 17.14 -15.56
N THR A 145 -2.14 16.70 -16.69
CA THR A 145 -2.27 17.41 -17.98
C THR A 145 -3.63 17.26 -18.63
N VAL A 146 -4.23 16.07 -18.57
CA VAL A 146 -5.46 15.75 -19.32
C VAL A 146 -6.73 15.95 -18.47
N GLY A 147 -6.60 16.08 -17.14
CA GLY A 147 -7.75 16.06 -16.24
C GLY A 147 -8.38 14.67 -16.13
N ASN A 148 -9.40 14.55 -15.26
CA ASN A 148 -9.95 13.27 -14.81
C ASN A 148 -10.48 12.45 -16.01
N GLN A 149 -9.76 11.42 -16.42
CA GLN A 149 -10.26 10.43 -17.35
C GLN A 149 -10.03 9.03 -16.80
N LYS A 150 -11.18 8.40 -16.55
CA LYS A 150 -11.44 6.96 -16.40
C LYS A 150 -10.78 6.36 -15.16
N HIS A 151 -11.58 6.23 -14.10
CA HIS A 151 -11.41 5.16 -13.12
C HIS A 151 -11.00 3.90 -13.87
N SER A 152 -9.93 3.24 -13.41
CA SER A 152 -9.45 2.02 -14.06
C SER A 152 -10.64 1.08 -14.26
N ARG A 153 -10.83 0.55 -15.48
CA ARG A 153 -11.91 -0.40 -15.78
C ARG A 153 -11.96 -1.51 -14.71
N ASN A 154 -10.79 -1.94 -14.23
CA ASN A 154 -10.69 -2.94 -13.17
C ASN A 154 -11.14 -2.45 -11.80
N ASP A 155 -10.96 -1.16 -11.49
CA ASP A 155 -11.41 -0.56 -10.22
C ASP A 155 -12.94 -0.42 -10.25
N VAL A 156 -13.53 -0.01 -11.38
CA VAL A 156 -14.99 0.04 -11.57
C VAL A 156 -15.62 -1.35 -11.52
N ILE A 157 -15.04 -2.32 -12.25
CA ILE A 157 -15.50 -3.72 -12.20
C ILE A 157 -15.40 -4.28 -10.79
N THR A 158 -14.31 -4.00 -10.07
CA THR A 158 -14.13 -4.51 -8.71
C THR A 158 -15.13 -3.88 -7.75
N CYS A 159 -15.40 -2.58 -7.86
CA CYS A 159 -16.37 -1.89 -7.02
C CYS A 159 -17.80 -2.38 -7.28
N LEU A 160 -18.20 -2.51 -8.55
CA LEU A 160 -19.51 -3.04 -8.93
C LEU A 160 -19.68 -4.52 -8.54
N ALA A 161 -18.62 -5.32 -8.63
CA ALA A 161 -18.64 -6.72 -8.19
C ALA A 161 -18.91 -6.84 -6.70
N THR A 162 -18.33 -5.95 -5.89
CA THR A 162 -18.59 -5.90 -4.44
C THR A 162 -19.98 -5.37 -4.11
N ASP A 163 -20.48 -4.33 -4.79
CA ASP A 163 -21.81 -3.76 -4.50
C ASP A 163 -22.97 -4.65 -4.99
N MET A 164 -22.81 -5.28 -6.15
CA MET A 164 -23.84 -6.13 -6.76
C MET A 164 -23.71 -7.61 -6.32
N ASN A 165 -22.67 -7.94 -5.55
CA ASN A 165 -22.33 -9.31 -5.14
C ASN A 165 -22.23 -10.30 -6.31
N GLU A 166 -21.71 -9.83 -7.44
CA GLU A 166 -21.63 -10.55 -8.71
C GLU A 166 -20.19 -10.82 -9.15
N SER A 167 -20.02 -11.78 -10.06
CA SER A 167 -18.70 -12.15 -10.56
C SER A 167 -18.11 -11.05 -11.45
N LYS A 168 -16.79 -10.83 -11.34
CA LYS A 168 -16.07 -9.84 -12.16
C LYS A 168 -16.17 -10.11 -13.66
N SER A 169 -16.38 -11.36 -14.09
CA SER A 169 -16.60 -11.74 -15.48
C SER A 169 -17.95 -11.25 -16.00
N THR A 170 -19.04 -11.44 -15.23
CA THR A 170 -20.38 -11.01 -15.62
C THR A 170 -20.44 -9.50 -15.85
N ILE A 171 -19.84 -8.73 -14.94
CA ILE A 171 -19.78 -7.28 -15.01
C ILE A 171 -18.89 -6.81 -16.17
N LYS A 172 -17.80 -7.54 -16.45
CA LYS A 172 -16.92 -7.22 -17.58
C LYS A 172 -17.63 -7.42 -18.92
N ASP A 173 -18.44 -8.47 -19.04
CA ASP A 173 -19.22 -8.77 -20.25
C ASP A 173 -20.35 -7.75 -20.44
N ALA A 174 -21.05 -7.37 -19.36
CA ALA A 174 -22.07 -6.32 -19.39
C ALA A 174 -21.49 -4.94 -19.78
N LEU A 175 -20.31 -4.61 -19.27
CA LEU A 175 -19.60 -3.36 -19.61
C LEU A 175 -18.98 -3.37 -21.01
N HIS A 176 -18.82 -4.53 -21.65
CA HIS A 176 -18.30 -4.61 -23.02
C HIS A 176 -19.33 -4.16 -24.07
N PHE A 177 -20.63 -4.17 -23.73
CA PHE A 177 -21.73 -3.84 -24.63
C PHE A 177 -22.02 -2.34 -24.72
N GLN A 178 -21.73 -1.57 -23.67
CA GLN A 178 -21.79 -0.11 -23.75
C GLN A 178 -20.46 0.43 -24.24
N ALA A 179 -20.47 0.99 -25.46
CA ALA A 179 -19.37 1.77 -26.01
C ALA A 179 -18.93 2.86 -25.01
N TRP A 180 -17.90 2.54 -24.22
CA TRP A 180 -17.29 3.39 -23.19
C TRP A 180 -16.70 4.70 -23.76
N GLU A 181 -16.75 4.87 -25.09
CA GLU A 181 -16.24 6.03 -25.80
C GLU A 181 -17.23 7.20 -25.84
N GLN A 182 -18.53 6.99 -25.58
CA GLN A 182 -19.54 8.02 -25.86
C GLN A 182 -20.16 8.73 -24.64
N HIS A 183 -20.00 8.22 -23.41
CA HIS A 183 -20.57 8.88 -22.24
C HIS A 183 -19.59 9.01 -21.07
N PRO A 184 -19.27 10.25 -20.64
CA PRO A 184 -18.52 10.46 -19.40
C PRO A 184 -19.40 10.04 -18.23
N THR A 185 -19.06 8.92 -17.58
CA THR A 185 -19.66 8.53 -16.32
C THR A 185 -19.15 9.46 -15.23
N VAL A 186 -19.80 10.62 -15.12
CA VAL A 186 -19.76 11.44 -13.91
C VAL A 186 -20.57 10.67 -12.87
N ILE A 187 -19.89 9.86 -12.06
CA ILE A 187 -20.46 9.47 -10.77
C ILE A 187 -20.19 10.68 -9.85
N SER A 188 -21.06 11.68 -9.93
CA SER A 188 -21.21 12.61 -8.82
C SER A 188 -21.85 11.82 -7.70
N VAL A 189 -21.06 11.42 -6.71
CA VAL A 189 -21.63 11.04 -5.41
C VAL A 189 -22.22 12.34 -4.86
N ARG A 190 -23.54 12.47 -4.92
CA ARG A 190 -24.26 13.55 -4.26
C ARG A 190 -23.99 13.45 -2.76
N GLN A 191 -23.48 14.53 -2.19
CA GLN A 191 -23.92 15.03 -0.90
C GLN A 191 -24.49 16.43 -1.13
#